data_AF-A0A956D7D9-F1
#
_entry.id   AF-A0A956D7D9-F1
#
_cell.length_a   1.000
_cell.length_b   1.000
_cell.length_c   1.000
_cell.angle_alpha   90.00
_cell.angle_beta   90.00
_cell.angle_gamma   90.00
#
_symmetry.space_group_name_H-M   'P 1'
#
loop_
_entity.id
_entity.type
_entity.pdbx_description
1 polymer ?
#
loop_
_entity_poly.entity_id
_entity_poly.type
_entity_poly.pdbx_seq_one_letter_code
_entity_poly.pdbx_strand_id
1 'polypeptide(L)'
;MKRALFVLTTLFVLPQVASAHEYYATRVPRTATATNSVGTERPCITCHDNADGGAGCETTGGTRPCLNPFGLAFRTNGFRWDATLASMDSDGDGFTNGQELQDPSGAWRPGMASPGNSAYVTRPGFGSSNPGTTDGDSDGFCWFGRDMNADGDCVDAGENDGARDCNDADATVNSGAMELCSNAIDNDCNGLPTLQDPACAAVVDRDGDGYCAMGRDTNGDRDCIDGAAETTADVDCDDTNVTVYPGARENCADGLDNDCSGVADASDPMCRGDVDNDGDGYCPIGRDLNGDGDCLAVGEPEGGFDCDDTRIDVNPDQMEMCTDGVDNDCNGLADFRDGICAGFFDGDGDGHCPLGVDLNRDGDCIDEGEMGGAVDCDDTEMTISPSAGENCTNTSDDDCDGDVSLADSDCAGFLDLDGDRYCFVGFDMNRDGDCADPGEEGGEATDCDDMNASVNPTVVEACTAAELMTCGVMCTNGVDDDCD
;
A
#
# COMPACT_ATOMS: atom_id res chain seq x y z
N MET A 1 8.04 51.09 72.50
CA MET A 1 7.24 49.85 72.40
C MET A 1 7.75 49.06 71.19
N LYS A 2 8.65 48.10 71.38
CA LYS A 2 9.16 47.23 70.31
C LYS A 2 8.51 45.86 70.48
N ARG A 3 7.68 45.44 69.52
CA ARG A 3 7.06 44.11 69.49
C ARG A 3 8.04 43.13 68.86
N ALA A 4 8.37 42.06 69.57
CA ALA A 4 9.10 40.92 69.04
C ALA A 4 8.12 40.01 68.30
N LEU A 5 8.45 39.63 67.07
CA LEU A 5 7.73 38.62 66.30
C LEU A 5 8.61 37.37 66.27
N PHE A 6 8.22 36.34 67.02
CA PHE A 6 8.83 35.01 66.96
C PHE A 6 8.24 34.29 65.75
N VAL A 7 9.05 34.02 64.73
CA VAL A 7 8.67 33.13 63.62
C VAL A 7 9.16 31.73 63.97
N LEU A 8 8.21 30.84 64.25
CA LEU A 8 8.45 29.43 64.50
C LEU A 8 8.47 28.71 63.15
N THR A 9 9.65 28.42 62.62
CA THR A 9 9.82 27.55 61.45
C THR A 9 9.67 26.10 61.88
N THR A 10 8.49 25.53 61.70
CA THR A 10 8.24 24.08 61.77
C THR A 10 8.86 23.41 60.55
N LEU A 11 9.94 22.68 60.76
CA LEU A 11 10.57 21.81 59.75
C LEU A 11 9.65 20.59 59.55
N PHE A 12 8.91 20.56 58.44
CA PHE A 12 8.18 19.36 58.02
C PHE A 12 9.21 18.34 57.51
N VAL A 13 9.45 17.29 58.30
CA VAL A 13 10.11 16.08 57.81
C VAL A 13 9.05 15.29 57.06
N LEU A 14 9.10 15.35 55.72
CA LEU A 14 8.30 14.46 54.88
C LEU A 14 8.80 13.03 55.10
N PRO A 15 7.93 12.05 55.42
CA PRO A 15 8.33 10.65 55.46
C PRO A 15 8.71 10.24 54.02
N GLN A 16 9.97 9.82 53.83
CA GLN A 16 10.37 9.18 52.58
C GLN A 16 9.64 7.84 52.48
N VAL A 17 8.58 7.81 51.68
CA VAL A 17 7.99 6.56 51.20
C VAL A 17 9.09 5.90 50.38
N ALA A 18 9.61 4.76 50.85
CA ALA A 18 10.57 4.00 50.07
C ALA A 18 9.83 3.46 48.84
N SER A 19 9.99 4.11 47.70
CA SER A 19 9.66 3.48 46.44
C SER A 19 10.79 2.50 46.15
N ALA A 20 10.48 1.27 45.74
CA ALA A 20 11.37 0.56 44.84
C ALA A 20 11.74 1.55 43.72
N HIS A 21 13.04 1.76 43.50
CA HIS A 21 13.47 2.58 42.39
C HIS A 21 13.27 1.74 41.12
N GLU A 22 12.21 2.04 40.36
CA GLU A 22 11.94 1.46 39.02
C GLU A 22 13.18 1.50 38.11
N TYR A 23 14.09 2.44 38.38
CA TYR A 23 15.43 2.53 37.82
C TYR A 23 16.27 1.24 37.89
N TYR A 24 16.09 0.39 38.91
CA TYR A 24 16.84 -0.85 39.03
C TYR A 24 16.18 -2.01 38.27
N ALA A 25 14.87 -1.94 38.04
CA ALA A 25 14.18 -2.90 37.19
C ALA A 25 14.66 -2.78 35.73
N THR A 26 14.96 -1.57 35.26
CA THR A 26 15.54 -1.36 33.92
C THR A 26 16.99 -1.82 33.78
N ARG A 27 17.57 -2.44 34.81
CA ARG A 27 18.93 -2.97 34.83
C ARG A 27 19.01 -4.49 34.91
N VAL A 28 17.88 -5.15 34.77
CA VAL A 28 17.73 -6.61 34.75
C VAL A 28 16.93 -6.96 33.49
N PRO A 29 17.27 -8.02 32.74
CA PRO A 29 16.50 -8.43 31.58
C PRO A 29 15.09 -8.83 32.01
N ARG A 30 14.11 -8.49 31.17
CA ARG A 30 12.74 -9.04 31.19
C ARG A 30 12.13 -9.21 32.60
N THR A 31 12.14 -8.14 33.40
CA THR A 31 11.66 -8.18 34.80
C THR A 31 10.21 -8.66 34.92
N ALA A 32 9.96 -9.63 35.81
CA ALA A 32 8.62 -10.01 36.22
C ALA A 32 7.86 -8.83 36.84
N THR A 33 6.58 -8.71 36.49
CA THR A 33 5.67 -7.66 36.95
C THR A 33 4.58 -8.20 37.86
N ALA A 34 4.04 -7.35 38.74
CA ALA A 34 2.85 -7.65 39.53
C ALA A 34 2.01 -6.40 39.79
N THR A 35 0.70 -6.56 39.90
CA THR A 35 -0.22 -5.46 40.25
C THR A 35 -0.13 -5.15 41.74
N ASN A 36 0.20 -3.90 42.06
CA ASN A 36 0.36 -3.43 43.42
C ASN A 36 -1.01 -3.19 44.13
N SER A 37 -0.98 -2.85 45.41
CA SER A 37 -2.17 -2.64 46.25
C SER A 37 -3.10 -1.50 45.80
N VAL A 38 -2.66 -0.66 44.86
CA VAL A 38 -3.47 0.42 44.24
C VAL A 38 -3.84 0.12 42.78
N GLY A 39 -3.66 -1.12 42.32
CA GLY A 39 -4.11 -1.57 41.00
C GLY A 39 -3.15 -1.24 39.84
N THR A 40 -1.90 -0.86 40.13
CA THR A 40 -0.88 -0.52 39.12
C THR A 40 0.13 -1.66 38.97
N GLU A 41 0.38 -2.11 37.74
CA GLU A 41 1.42 -3.09 37.44
C GLU A 41 2.82 -2.50 37.66
N ARG A 42 3.69 -3.25 38.35
CA ARG A 42 5.04 -2.82 38.70
C ARG A 42 6.06 -3.94 38.50
N PRO A 43 7.25 -3.66 37.93
CA PRO A 43 8.34 -4.64 37.76
C PRO A 43 9.06 -4.98 39.07
N CYS A 44 8.66 -4.36 40.18
CA CYS A 44 9.36 -4.38 41.44
C CYS A 44 9.38 -5.76 42.12
N ILE A 45 8.49 -6.70 41.76
CA ILE A 45 8.47 -8.05 42.34
C ILE A 45 9.69 -8.88 41.95
N THR A 46 10.39 -8.53 40.87
CA THR A 46 11.64 -9.21 40.50
C THR A 46 12.66 -9.12 41.64
N CYS A 47 12.77 -7.96 42.29
CA CYS A 47 13.73 -7.72 43.38
C CYS A 47 13.11 -7.78 44.79
N HIS A 48 11.78 -7.84 44.91
CA HIS A 48 11.07 -7.67 46.17
C HIS A 48 10.07 -8.79 46.43
N ASP A 49 9.87 -9.10 47.71
CA ASP A 49 8.96 -10.15 48.18
C ASP A 49 7.46 -9.76 48.14
N ASN A 50 7.14 -8.53 47.73
CA ASN A 50 5.78 -8.01 47.65
C ASN A 50 5.54 -7.15 46.40
N ALA A 51 4.29 -7.15 45.93
CA ALA A 51 3.85 -6.44 44.73
C ALA A 51 3.94 -4.91 44.84
N ASP A 52 4.03 -4.36 46.05
CA ASP A 52 4.22 -2.93 46.30
C ASP A 52 5.69 -2.49 46.22
N GLY A 53 6.60 -3.37 45.82
CA GLY A 53 8.02 -3.05 45.65
C GLY A 53 8.72 -2.71 46.97
N GLY A 54 8.42 -3.43 48.04
CA GLY A 54 9.06 -3.23 49.35
C GLY A 54 8.34 -2.23 50.26
N ALA A 55 7.21 -1.65 49.84
CA ALA A 55 6.39 -0.80 50.70
C ALA A 55 5.64 -1.63 51.76
N GLY A 56 5.49 -1.09 52.99
CA GLY A 56 4.67 -1.73 54.04
C GLY A 56 5.36 -2.78 54.92
N CYS A 57 6.61 -3.15 54.64
CA CYS A 57 7.38 -4.02 55.51
C CYS A 57 7.78 -3.32 56.83
N GLU A 58 7.00 -3.52 57.90
CA GLU A 58 7.43 -3.25 59.27
C GLU A 58 7.36 -4.53 60.12
N THR A 59 8.47 -4.82 60.82
CA THR A 59 8.60 -5.73 61.97
C THR A 59 8.64 -7.25 61.76
N THR A 60 9.70 -7.79 61.11
CA THR A 60 10.45 -8.95 61.67
C THR A 60 11.84 -9.11 61.01
N GLY A 61 12.89 -8.51 61.59
CA GLY A 61 14.26 -9.02 61.42
C GLY A 61 15.07 -8.77 60.13
N GLY A 62 14.61 -7.98 59.14
CA GLY A 62 15.38 -7.70 57.91
C GLY A 62 15.44 -6.21 57.53
N THR A 63 16.59 -5.73 57.07
CA THR A 63 16.88 -4.33 56.75
C THR A 63 16.14 -3.88 55.48
N ARG A 64 15.52 -2.70 55.50
CA ARG A 64 14.93 -2.08 54.29
C ARG A 64 15.99 -1.92 53.19
N PRO A 65 15.64 -2.18 51.91
CA PRO A 65 14.36 -2.67 51.41
C PRO A 65 14.18 -4.21 51.56
N CYS A 66 12.92 -4.68 51.59
CA CYS A 66 12.55 -6.11 51.59
C CYS A 66 12.94 -6.75 50.27
N LEU A 67 14.18 -7.19 50.17
CA LEU A 67 14.70 -7.86 49.00
C LEU A 67 14.38 -9.35 49.12
N ASN A 68 13.85 -9.93 48.05
CA ASN A 68 13.85 -11.37 47.89
C ASN A 68 15.31 -11.85 47.66
N PRO A 69 15.58 -13.16 47.66
CA PRO A 69 16.94 -13.68 47.45
C PRO A 69 17.64 -13.11 46.21
N PHE A 70 16.94 -13.02 45.07
CA PHE A 70 17.46 -12.33 43.87
C PHE A 70 17.84 -10.88 44.12
N GLY A 71 16.95 -10.08 44.71
CA GLY A 71 17.20 -8.67 45.01
C GLY A 71 18.41 -8.48 45.93
N LEU A 72 18.64 -9.41 46.85
CA LEU A 72 19.83 -9.42 47.71
C LEU A 72 21.09 -9.75 46.92
N ALA A 73 21.03 -10.75 46.03
CA ALA A 73 22.12 -11.10 45.13
C ALA A 73 22.47 -9.93 44.19
N PHE A 74 21.46 -9.33 43.56
CA PHE A 74 21.59 -8.16 42.70
C PHE A 74 22.20 -6.95 43.40
N ARG A 75 21.77 -6.68 44.65
CA ARG A 75 22.37 -5.63 45.49
C ARG A 75 23.84 -5.93 45.78
N THR A 76 24.15 -7.18 46.11
CA THR A 76 25.53 -7.62 46.41
C THR A 76 26.41 -7.54 45.17
N ASN A 77 25.83 -7.76 43.98
CA ASN A 77 26.48 -7.57 42.69
C ASN A 77 26.53 -6.09 42.23
N GLY A 78 26.26 -5.14 43.14
CA GLY A 78 26.36 -3.71 42.85
C GLY A 78 25.29 -3.17 41.89
N PHE A 79 24.12 -3.81 41.85
CA PHE A 79 23.00 -3.49 40.96
C PHE A 79 23.38 -3.55 39.48
N ARG A 80 24.13 -4.60 39.12
CA ARG A 80 24.56 -4.90 37.76
C ARG A 80 24.11 -6.30 37.38
N TRP A 81 23.54 -6.40 36.19
CA TRP A 81 23.33 -7.67 35.52
C TRP A 81 24.60 -8.03 34.75
N ASP A 82 25.13 -9.23 35.02
CA ASP A 82 26.29 -9.81 34.36
C ASP A 82 26.23 -11.34 34.46
N ALA A 83 27.16 -12.02 33.79
CA ALA A 83 27.26 -13.49 33.82
C ALA A 83 27.38 -14.06 35.24
N THR A 84 27.95 -13.31 36.20
CA THR A 84 28.09 -13.79 37.59
C THR A 84 26.72 -13.85 38.25
N LEU A 85 25.93 -12.79 38.18
CA LEU A 85 24.57 -12.81 38.72
C LEU A 85 23.66 -13.74 37.91
N ALA A 86 23.76 -13.77 36.59
CA ALA A 86 22.95 -14.64 35.74
C ALA A 86 23.16 -16.13 36.09
N SER A 87 24.39 -16.54 36.39
CA SER A 87 24.72 -17.93 36.77
C SER A 87 24.36 -18.33 38.20
N MET A 88 23.89 -17.40 39.05
CA MET A 88 23.45 -17.73 40.41
C MET A 88 22.03 -18.28 40.39
N ASP A 89 21.79 -19.34 41.13
CA ASP A 89 20.47 -19.75 41.59
C ASP A 89 20.21 -19.04 42.93
N SER A 90 19.47 -17.94 42.91
CA SER A 90 19.36 -17.08 44.11
C SER A 90 18.39 -17.63 45.14
N ASP A 91 17.35 -18.33 44.73
CA ASP A 91 16.30 -18.86 45.61
C ASP A 91 16.39 -20.38 45.86
N GLY A 92 17.30 -21.06 45.18
CA GLY A 92 17.68 -22.45 45.41
C GLY A 92 16.73 -23.46 44.78
N ASP A 93 16.02 -23.08 43.73
CA ASP A 93 15.02 -23.93 43.08
C ASP A 93 15.57 -24.81 41.95
N GLY A 94 16.87 -24.72 41.67
CA GLY A 94 17.54 -25.49 40.64
C GLY A 94 17.71 -24.76 39.31
N PHE A 95 17.12 -23.57 39.15
CA PHE A 95 17.29 -22.72 37.99
C PHE A 95 18.13 -21.49 38.32
N THR A 96 18.96 -21.07 37.37
CA THR A 96 19.74 -19.85 37.51
C THR A 96 18.88 -18.62 37.21
N ASN A 97 19.23 -17.47 37.79
CA ASN A 97 18.55 -16.21 37.51
C ASN A 97 18.49 -15.91 36.00
N GLY A 98 19.54 -16.28 35.26
CA GLY A 98 19.62 -16.12 33.82
C GLY A 98 18.65 -17.02 33.07
N GLN A 99 18.46 -18.27 33.50
CA GLN A 99 17.46 -19.17 32.94
C GLN A 99 16.04 -18.58 33.11
N GLU A 100 15.71 -18.14 34.32
CA GLU A 100 14.38 -17.61 34.62
C GLU A 100 14.05 -16.27 33.94
N LEU A 101 15.08 -15.46 33.66
CA LEU A 101 14.94 -14.15 33.01
C LEU A 101 15.33 -14.18 31.53
N GLN A 102 15.44 -15.38 30.94
CA GLN A 102 15.69 -15.60 29.51
C GLN A 102 17.04 -15.06 29.00
N ASP A 103 18.03 -14.90 29.89
CA ASP A 103 19.43 -14.58 29.57
C ASP A 103 20.41 -15.47 30.37
N PRO A 104 20.51 -16.78 30.05
CA PRO A 104 21.39 -17.70 30.77
C PRO A 104 22.87 -17.28 30.77
N SER A 105 23.30 -16.57 29.73
CA SER A 105 24.67 -16.09 29.56
C SER A 105 25.00 -14.84 30.38
N GLY A 106 23.98 -14.09 30.82
CA GLY A 106 24.15 -12.77 31.41
C GLY A 106 24.74 -11.74 30.43
N ALA A 107 24.48 -11.87 29.12
CA ALA A 107 25.02 -11.00 28.08
C ALA A 107 24.21 -9.71 27.91
N TRP A 108 22.95 -9.69 28.33
CA TRP A 108 22.07 -8.53 28.17
C TRP A 108 22.61 -7.29 28.88
N ARG A 109 22.39 -6.12 28.29
CA ARG A 109 22.76 -4.81 28.86
C ARG A 109 21.60 -3.83 28.74
N PRO A 110 21.48 -2.84 29.65
CA PRO A 110 20.45 -1.82 29.56
C PRO A 110 20.43 -1.13 28.20
N GLY A 111 19.26 -1.10 27.55
CA GLY A 111 19.06 -0.55 26.21
C GLY A 111 19.01 -1.60 25.09
N MET A 112 19.39 -2.85 25.36
CA MET A 112 19.16 -3.97 24.44
C MET A 112 17.72 -4.46 24.53
N ALA A 113 17.22 -5.05 23.43
CA ALA A 113 15.95 -5.76 23.44
C ALA A 113 15.95 -6.86 24.52
N SER A 114 14.80 -7.09 25.14
CA SER A 114 14.66 -8.15 26.15
C SER A 114 14.81 -9.52 25.48
N PRO A 115 15.69 -10.40 25.99
CA PRO A 115 15.97 -11.68 25.36
C PRO A 115 14.85 -12.70 25.60
N GLY A 116 14.78 -13.72 24.74
CA GLY A 116 13.80 -14.82 24.80
C GLY A 116 12.33 -14.36 24.81
N ASN A 117 11.44 -15.16 25.41
CA ASN A 117 9.99 -14.97 25.37
C ASN A 117 9.41 -14.56 26.75
N SER A 118 8.52 -13.54 26.77
CA SER A 118 7.88 -13.03 28.00
C SER A 118 7.00 -14.03 28.72
N ALA A 119 6.37 -14.93 27.98
CA ALA A 119 5.41 -15.88 28.54
C ALA A 119 6.05 -16.83 29.55
N TYR A 120 7.37 -17.01 29.44
CA TYR A 120 8.14 -17.99 30.19
C TYR A 120 9.14 -17.36 31.16
N VAL A 121 8.97 -16.06 31.46
CA VAL A 121 9.75 -15.41 32.51
C VAL A 121 9.22 -15.82 33.86
N THR A 122 10.13 -16.24 34.73
CA THR A 122 9.79 -16.60 36.10
C THR A 122 10.51 -15.72 37.11
N ARG A 123 10.43 -16.05 38.40
CA ARG A 123 10.78 -15.11 39.47
C ARG A 123 11.96 -15.64 40.27
N PRO A 124 13.19 -15.15 40.00
CA PRO A 124 14.43 -15.70 40.59
C PRO A 124 14.64 -15.51 42.09
N GLY A 125 13.65 -14.93 42.77
CA GLY A 125 13.64 -14.80 44.23
C GLY A 125 12.51 -15.58 44.88
N PHE A 126 11.84 -16.47 44.15
CA PHE A 126 10.68 -17.22 44.57
C PHE A 126 10.72 -18.63 43.98
N GLY A 127 11.32 -19.58 44.71
CA GLY A 127 11.47 -20.96 44.20
C GLY A 127 10.18 -21.75 43.92
N SER A 128 9.00 -21.18 44.19
CA SER A 128 7.71 -21.70 43.72
C SER A 128 7.31 -21.17 42.33
N SER A 129 8.20 -20.46 41.67
CA SER A 129 7.99 -19.71 40.44
C SER A 129 9.20 -19.94 39.54
N ASN A 130 9.34 -21.17 39.06
CA ASN A 130 10.38 -21.61 38.14
C ASN A 130 9.81 -21.83 36.73
N PRO A 131 10.67 -21.95 35.70
CA PRO A 131 10.26 -22.06 34.30
C PRO A 131 9.47 -23.33 33.94
N GLY A 132 9.18 -24.18 34.92
CA GLY A 132 8.64 -25.50 34.70
C GLY A 132 9.77 -26.53 34.65
N THR A 133 9.50 -27.69 35.23
CA THR A 133 10.43 -28.82 35.25
C THR A 133 9.91 -29.97 34.39
N THR A 134 8.70 -29.89 33.88
CA THR A 134 8.06 -30.99 33.16
C THR A 134 8.28 -30.86 31.67
N ASP A 135 8.41 -32.00 31.02
CA ASP A 135 8.37 -32.11 29.56
C ASP A 135 6.89 -32.11 29.12
N GLY A 136 6.42 -30.96 28.64
CA GLY A 136 5.00 -30.68 28.41
C GLY A 136 4.42 -31.38 27.18
N ASP A 137 5.22 -31.60 26.15
CA ASP A 137 4.82 -32.24 24.88
C ASP A 137 5.45 -33.62 24.64
N SER A 138 6.28 -34.08 25.58
CA SER A 138 6.91 -35.40 25.61
C SER A 138 7.99 -35.60 24.53
N ASP A 139 8.74 -34.56 24.19
CA ASP A 139 9.84 -34.60 23.21
C ASP A 139 11.24 -34.88 23.84
N GLY A 140 11.30 -34.96 25.17
CA GLY A 140 12.50 -35.19 25.96
C GLY A 140 13.27 -33.91 26.32
N PHE A 141 12.74 -32.73 26.01
CA PHE A 141 13.25 -31.44 26.44
C PHE A 141 12.25 -30.81 27.40
N CYS A 142 12.77 -30.18 28.45
CA CYS A 142 11.95 -29.27 29.25
C CYS A 142 12.40 -27.85 28.94
N TRP A 143 11.66 -26.88 29.47
CA TRP A 143 12.00 -25.47 29.33
C TRP A 143 13.49 -25.16 29.60
N PHE A 144 14.10 -25.80 30.61
CA PHE A 144 15.54 -25.99 30.66
C PHE A 144 15.89 -27.42 31.05
N GLY A 145 16.72 -28.06 30.23
CA GLY A 145 17.23 -29.40 30.42
C GLY A 145 16.65 -30.43 29.45
N ARG A 146 17.01 -31.69 29.69
CA ARG A 146 16.49 -32.86 28.98
C ARG A 146 16.02 -33.91 29.97
N ASP A 147 14.83 -34.47 29.73
CA ASP A 147 14.32 -35.63 30.45
C ASP A 147 15.08 -36.87 29.95
N MET A 148 16.13 -37.25 30.68
CA MET A 148 17.00 -38.34 30.26
C MET A 148 16.47 -39.71 30.68
N ASN A 149 15.56 -39.75 31.64
CA ASN A 149 15.06 -40.98 32.25
C ASN A 149 13.62 -41.32 31.81
N ALA A 150 12.98 -40.42 31.07
CA ALA A 150 11.61 -40.45 30.55
C ALA A 150 10.54 -40.55 31.67
N ASP A 151 10.72 -39.86 32.78
CA ASP A 151 9.74 -39.79 33.88
C ASP A 151 8.84 -38.55 33.84
N GLY A 152 9.06 -37.68 32.85
CA GLY A 152 8.24 -36.52 32.54
C GLY A 152 8.70 -35.23 33.24
N ASP A 153 9.87 -35.23 33.88
CA ASP A 153 10.49 -34.01 34.38
C ASP A 153 12.02 -33.97 34.16
N CYS A 154 12.62 -32.79 34.32
CA CYS A 154 14.04 -32.49 34.12
C CYS A 154 14.71 -32.07 35.44
N VAL A 155 14.31 -32.66 36.58
CA VAL A 155 14.85 -32.30 37.90
C VAL A 155 15.96 -33.21 38.37
N ASP A 156 16.23 -34.31 37.67
CA ASP A 156 17.25 -35.25 38.11
C ASP A 156 18.67 -34.71 37.88
N ALA A 157 19.59 -35.31 38.63
CA ALA A 157 20.99 -34.95 38.56
C ALA A 157 21.57 -35.20 37.16
N GLY A 158 21.84 -34.11 36.43
CA GLY A 158 22.42 -34.14 35.09
C GLY A 158 21.46 -33.74 33.97
N GLU A 159 20.19 -33.48 34.29
CA GLU A 159 19.16 -33.12 33.30
C GLU A 159 19.16 -31.62 32.97
N ASN A 160 19.53 -30.76 33.92
CA ASN A 160 19.79 -29.33 33.65
C ASN A 160 21.17 -29.13 32.99
N ASP A 161 21.28 -29.56 31.72
CA ASP A 161 22.54 -29.62 30.95
C ASP A 161 22.72 -28.46 29.95
N GLY A 162 21.82 -27.48 29.97
CA GLY A 162 21.84 -26.30 29.10
C GLY A 162 21.07 -26.46 27.79
N ALA A 163 20.51 -27.64 27.52
CA ALA A 163 19.42 -27.77 26.57
C ALA A 163 18.18 -26.98 27.05
N ARG A 164 17.30 -26.66 26.13
CA ARG A 164 16.05 -25.95 26.40
C ARG A 164 15.00 -26.26 25.35
N ASP A 165 13.76 -26.20 25.78
CA ASP A 165 12.58 -26.10 24.95
C ASP A 165 12.04 -24.67 25.07
N CYS A 166 11.88 -23.97 23.95
CA CYS A 166 11.35 -22.60 23.93
C CYS A 166 9.85 -22.53 23.60
N ASN A 167 9.21 -23.69 23.38
CA ASN A 167 7.76 -23.89 23.30
C ASN A 167 7.37 -25.34 23.72
N ASP A 168 7.26 -25.56 25.04
CA ASP A 168 6.93 -26.82 25.74
C ASP A 168 5.51 -27.39 25.48
N ALA A 169 4.90 -26.99 24.37
CA ALA A 169 3.64 -27.49 23.85
C ALA A 169 3.76 -27.95 22.38
N ASP A 170 4.96 -27.89 21.81
CA ASP A 170 5.29 -28.23 20.43
C ASP A 170 6.64 -28.97 20.34
N ALA A 171 6.56 -30.29 20.25
CA ALA A 171 7.69 -31.22 20.20
C ALA A 171 8.67 -31.02 19.02
N THR A 172 8.41 -30.04 18.16
CA THR A 172 9.28 -29.64 17.06
C THR A 172 10.15 -28.41 17.36
N VAL A 173 10.02 -27.83 18.56
CA VAL A 173 10.66 -26.58 18.96
C VAL A 173 11.54 -26.81 20.19
N ASN A 174 12.81 -27.16 19.98
CA ASN A 174 13.75 -27.36 21.08
C ASN A 174 15.19 -27.16 20.61
N SER A 175 16.10 -26.99 21.56
CA SER A 175 17.55 -26.78 21.29
C SER A 175 18.28 -27.93 20.58
N GLY A 176 17.64 -29.08 20.39
CA GLY A 176 18.13 -30.19 19.59
C GLY A 176 17.48 -30.29 18.21
N ALA A 177 16.47 -29.47 17.91
CA ALA A 177 15.79 -29.43 16.64
C ALA A 177 16.66 -28.74 15.57
N MET A 178 16.25 -28.91 14.31
CA MET A 178 16.80 -28.17 13.19
C MET A 178 15.89 -26.97 12.93
N GLU A 179 16.47 -25.82 12.61
CA GLU A 179 15.70 -24.66 12.21
C GLU A 179 14.85 -24.96 10.96
N LEU A 180 13.56 -24.65 11.02
CA LEU A 180 12.64 -24.80 9.89
C LEU A 180 12.48 -23.45 9.22
N CYS A 181 13.12 -23.31 8.06
CA CYS A 181 13.14 -22.04 7.34
C CYS A 181 11.80 -21.59 6.75
N SER A 182 10.76 -22.43 6.86
CA SER A 182 9.41 -22.23 6.30
C SER A 182 8.41 -21.64 7.29
N ASN A 183 8.87 -21.20 8.46
CA ASN A 183 8.00 -20.58 9.45
C ASN A 183 8.75 -19.41 10.13
N ALA A 184 8.13 -18.76 11.11
CA ALA A 184 8.74 -17.63 11.83
C ALA A 184 9.05 -17.98 13.29
N ILE A 185 9.26 -19.26 13.58
CA ILE A 185 9.48 -19.82 14.91
C ILE A 185 10.97 -20.15 15.03
N ASP A 186 11.59 -19.77 16.14
CA ASP A 186 12.94 -20.20 16.53
C ASP A 186 12.87 -21.68 16.92
N ASN A 187 12.95 -22.59 15.94
CA ASN A 187 12.73 -24.03 16.12
C ASN A 187 13.89 -24.68 16.87
N ASP A 188 15.12 -24.23 16.64
CA ASP A 188 16.30 -24.72 17.36
C ASP A 188 16.59 -23.96 18.67
N CYS A 189 15.67 -23.06 19.05
CA CYS A 189 15.71 -22.23 20.23
C CYS A 189 17.01 -21.44 20.39
N ASN A 190 17.81 -21.17 19.36
CA ASN A 190 19.12 -20.53 19.48
C ASN A 190 19.03 -19.01 19.77
N GLY A 191 17.84 -18.43 19.67
CA GLY A 191 17.54 -17.02 19.92
C GLY A 191 17.55 -16.15 18.66
N LEU A 192 17.62 -16.75 17.47
CA LEU A 192 17.50 -16.08 16.18
C LEU A 192 16.17 -16.48 15.53
N PRO A 193 15.33 -15.52 15.14
CA PRO A 193 14.16 -15.84 14.32
C PRO A 193 14.61 -16.26 12.91
N THR A 194 13.80 -17.09 12.26
CA THR A 194 14.10 -17.76 10.98
C THR A 194 14.75 -16.88 9.91
N LEU A 195 14.24 -15.67 9.66
CA LEU A 195 14.80 -14.73 8.66
C LEU A 195 16.22 -14.22 8.96
N GLN A 196 16.67 -14.36 10.21
CA GLN A 196 17.98 -13.92 10.70
C GLN A 196 18.87 -15.10 11.08
N ASP A 197 18.38 -16.33 10.92
CA ASP A 197 19.12 -17.52 11.27
C ASP A 197 20.14 -17.88 10.18
N PRO A 198 21.45 -17.99 10.51
CA PRO A 198 22.47 -18.42 9.57
C PRO A 198 22.23 -19.80 8.95
N ALA A 199 21.48 -20.68 9.60
CA ALA A 199 21.05 -21.96 9.07
C ALA A 199 20.09 -21.81 7.89
N CYS A 200 19.37 -20.68 7.82
CA CYS A 200 18.40 -20.36 6.77
C CYS A 200 18.94 -19.41 5.69
N ALA A 201 20.15 -18.87 5.84
CA ALA A 201 20.71 -17.84 4.95
C ALA A 201 20.81 -18.23 3.46
N ALA A 202 20.70 -19.50 3.10
CA ALA A 202 20.70 -19.93 1.70
C ALA A 202 19.30 -19.90 1.06
N VAL A 203 18.26 -19.83 1.89
CA VAL A 203 16.90 -20.20 1.50
C VAL A 203 15.87 -19.12 1.80
N VAL A 204 16.21 -18.14 2.61
CA VAL A 204 15.35 -16.99 2.91
C VAL A 204 15.71 -15.82 2.01
N ASP A 205 14.70 -15.06 1.63
CA ASP A 205 14.84 -13.75 0.99
C ASP A 205 15.01 -12.71 2.11
N ARG A 206 16.27 -12.37 2.41
CA ARG A 206 16.60 -11.58 3.60
C ARG A 206 16.41 -10.08 3.38
N ASP A 207 16.58 -9.58 2.16
CA ASP A 207 16.42 -8.16 1.85
C ASP A 207 15.05 -7.81 1.25
N GLY A 208 14.29 -8.80 0.81
CA GLY A 208 12.91 -8.70 0.38
C GLY A 208 12.74 -8.33 -1.08
N ASP A 209 13.69 -8.65 -1.96
CA ASP A 209 13.59 -8.40 -3.41
C ASP A 209 12.91 -9.52 -4.21
N GLY A 210 12.57 -10.63 -3.55
CA GLY A 210 11.93 -11.80 -4.14
C GLY A 210 12.91 -12.85 -4.65
N TYR A 211 14.20 -12.74 -4.34
CA TYR A 211 15.21 -13.75 -4.65
C TYR A 211 15.93 -14.21 -3.39
N CYS A 212 16.46 -15.43 -3.45
CA CYS A 212 17.33 -15.99 -2.41
C CYS A 212 18.56 -16.60 -3.08
N ALA A 213 19.57 -16.94 -2.28
CA ALA A 213 20.79 -17.59 -2.78
C ALA A 213 20.58 -18.96 -3.45
N MET A 214 19.38 -19.56 -3.35
CA MET A 214 19.02 -20.83 -3.98
C MET A 214 17.93 -20.73 -5.04
N GLY A 215 17.37 -19.55 -5.30
CA GLY A 215 16.39 -19.34 -6.35
C GLY A 215 15.49 -18.12 -6.10
N ARG A 216 14.19 -18.25 -6.35
CA ARG A 216 13.26 -17.13 -6.39
C ARG A 216 12.02 -17.40 -5.55
N ASP A 217 11.67 -16.44 -4.69
CA ASP A 217 10.41 -16.42 -3.94
C ASP A 217 9.29 -16.04 -4.90
N THR A 218 8.38 -16.99 -5.16
CA THR A 218 7.28 -16.79 -6.11
C THR A 218 5.95 -16.50 -5.44
N ASN A 219 5.87 -16.71 -4.13
CA ASN A 219 4.62 -16.67 -3.37
C ASN A 219 4.59 -15.49 -2.36
N GLY A 220 5.73 -14.83 -2.13
CA GLY A 220 5.93 -13.68 -1.25
C GLY A 220 6.01 -14.02 0.23
N ASP A 221 6.34 -15.27 0.61
CA ASP A 221 6.45 -15.71 2.00
C ASP A 221 7.87 -15.56 2.59
N ARG A 222 8.81 -15.05 1.79
CA ARG A 222 10.22 -14.76 2.11
C ARG A 222 11.12 -15.98 2.26
N ASP A 223 10.76 -17.08 1.61
CA ASP A 223 11.68 -18.18 1.40
C ASP A 223 11.63 -18.71 -0.04
N CYS A 224 12.60 -19.56 -0.38
CA CYS A 224 12.75 -20.19 -1.68
C CYS A 224 12.73 -21.73 -1.55
N ILE A 225 11.88 -22.28 -0.67
CA ILE A 225 11.86 -23.72 -0.35
C ILE A 225 10.57 -24.45 -0.72
N ASP A 226 9.62 -23.83 -1.44
CA ASP A 226 8.39 -24.46 -1.92
C ASP A 226 8.57 -25.42 -3.12
N GLY A 227 9.75 -26.04 -3.19
CA GLY A 227 10.08 -27.10 -4.12
C GLY A 227 10.57 -26.59 -5.47
N ALA A 228 10.16 -27.27 -6.55
CA ALA A 228 10.74 -27.05 -7.88
C ALA A 228 10.33 -25.71 -8.53
N ALA A 229 9.33 -25.01 -7.98
CA ALA A 229 8.90 -23.72 -8.51
C ALA A 229 9.86 -22.58 -8.12
N GLU A 230 10.55 -22.73 -6.98
CA GLU A 230 11.36 -21.67 -6.37
C GLU A 230 12.86 -21.99 -6.39
N THR A 231 13.23 -23.25 -6.62
CA THR A 231 14.61 -23.65 -6.87
C THR A 231 14.97 -23.42 -8.35
N THR A 232 15.26 -22.16 -8.68
CA THR A 232 15.59 -21.71 -10.04
C THR A 232 17.11 -21.48 -10.21
N ALA A 233 17.52 -21.10 -11.42
CA ALA A 233 18.90 -20.64 -11.67
C ALA A 233 19.07 -19.14 -11.39
N ASP A 234 17.96 -18.42 -11.21
CA ASP A 234 17.93 -17.00 -10.90
C ASP A 234 18.16 -16.89 -9.40
N VAL A 235 19.43 -16.83 -9.01
CA VAL A 235 19.87 -16.81 -7.61
C VAL A 235 20.40 -15.43 -7.26
N ASP A 236 20.06 -15.00 -6.06
CA ASP A 236 20.58 -13.75 -5.52
C ASP A 236 22.09 -13.87 -5.21
N CYS A 237 22.86 -12.93 -5.72
CA CYS A 237 24.30 -12.82 -5.52
C CYS A 237 24.68 -11.95 -4.30
N ASP A 238 23.78 -11.11 -3.78
CA ASP A 238 23.91 -10.35 -2.53
C ASP A 238 22.56 -10.15 -1.82
N ASP A 239 22.11 -11.21 -1.15
CA ASP A 239 20.91 -11.31 -0.28
C ASP A 239 20.90 -10.38 0.95
N THR A 240 21.78 -9.36 1.00
CA THR A 240 21.72 -8.27 1.97
C THR A 240 21.29 -6.94 1.35
N ASN A 241 21.13 -6.88 0.03
CA ASN A 241 20.94 -5.67 -0.72
C ASN A 241 19.82 -5.81 -1.76
N VAL A 242 18.63 -5.31 -1.40
CA VAL A 242 17.37 -5.32 -2.18
C VAL A 242 17.46 -4.74 -3.60
N THR A 243 18.59 -4.12 -3.97
CA THR A 243 18.83 -3.60 -5.32
C THR A 243 19.74 -4.51 -6.16
N VAL A 244 20.12 -5.69 -5.65
CA VAL A 244 21.02 -6.64 -6.29
C VAL A 244 20.28 -7.96 -6.45
N TYR A 245 19.76 -8.22 -7.64
CA TYR A 245 19.00 -9.44 -7.93
C TYR A 245 19.04 -9.79 -9.42
N PRO A 246 18.79 -11.06 -9.78
CA PRO A 246 18.67 -11.50 -11.17
C PRO A 246 17.76 -10.60 -12.02
N GLY A 247 18.35 -9.97 -13.03
CA GLY A 247 17.63 -9.09 -13.96
C GLY A 247 17.28 -7.72 -13.37
N ALA A 248 17.85 -7.33 -12.23
CA ALA A 248 17.91 -5.93 -11.84
C ALA A 248 18.62 -5.11 -12.92
N ARG A 249 18.53 -3.80 -12.81
CA ARG A 249 19.29 -2.93 -13.72
C ARG A 249 20.69 -2.74 -13.18
N GLU A 250 21.68 -2.95 -14.04
CA GLU A 250 23.07 -2.70 -13.68
C GLU A 250 23.33 -1.20 -13.41
N ASN A 251 23.94 -0.92 -12.27
CA ASN A 251 24.53 0.38 -11.97
C ASN A 251 25.97 0.37 -12.47
N CYS A 252 26.19 1.08 -13.57
CA CYS A 252 27.43 1.00 -14.34
C CYS A 252 28.69 1.59 -13.67
N ALA A 253 28.61 2.03 -12.40
CA ALA A 253 29.68 2.73 -11.72
C ALA A 253 29.83 2.46 -10.20
N ASP A 254 29.04 1.57 -9.59
CA ASP A 254 29.09 1.33 -8.14
C ASP A 254 30.01 0.18 -7.71
N GLY A 255 30.55 -0.59 -8.66
CA GLY A 255 31.44 -1.71 -8.40
C GLY A 255 30.72 -3.01 -8.02
N LEU A 256 29.40 -3.05 -8.09
CA LEU A 256 28.57 -4.23 -7.84
C LEU A 256 28.12 -4.85 -9.17
N ASP A 257 27.71 -6.11 -9.11
CA ASP A 257 27.00 -6.83 -10.18
C ASP A 257 25.54 -6.82 -9.73
N ASN A 258 24.78 -5.78 -10.08
CA ASN A 258 23.43 -5.57 -9.56
C ASN A 258 22.44 -6.56 -10.18
N ASP A 259 22.67 -6.99 -11.42
CA ASP A 259 21.76 -7.90 -12.14
C ASP A 259 22.10 -9.39 -11.95
N CYS A 260 23.13 -9.69 -11.16
CA CYS A 260 23.67 -11.02 -10.90
C CYS A 260 24.05 -11.81 -12.18
N SER A 261 24.42 -11.11 -13.26
CA SER A 261 24.84 -11.73 -14.52
C SER A 261 26.24 -12.36 -14.48
N GLY A 262 27.03 -12.01 -13.46
CA GLY A 262 28.42 -12.42 -13.28
C GLY A 262 29.44 -11.43 -13.84
N VAL A 263 29.01 -10.26 -14.30
CA VAL A 263 29.85 -9.14 -14.74
C VAL A 263 29.32 -7.84 -14.13
N ALA A 264 30.20 -6.87 -13.89
CA ALA A 264 29.87 -5.63 -13.20
C ALA A 264 30.22 -4.40 -14.03
N ASP A 265 29.53 -3.31 -13.75
CA ASP A 265 29.75 -1.96 -14.25
C ASP A 265 29.81 -1.91 -15.80
N ALA A 266 30.70 -1.09 -16.37
CA ALA A 266 30.96 -0.98 -17.81
C ALA A 266 31.35 -2.28 -18.54
N SER A 267 31.59 -3.38 -17.81
CA SER A 267 31.79 -4.70 -18.44
C SER A 267 30.46 -5.42 -18.72
N ASP A 268 29.38 -4.99 -18.07
CA ASP A 268 28.04 -5.53 -18.23
C ASP A 268 27.42 -5.12 -19.59
N PRO A 269 26.75 -6.03 -20.31
CA PRO A 269 26.00 -5.73 -21.51
C PRO A 269 24.95 -4.61 -21.41
N MET A 270 24.29 -4.45 -20.27
CA MET A 270 23.29 -3.41 -19.96
C MET A 270 23.92 -2.02 -19.84
N CYS A 271 25.23 -1.96 -19.61
CA CYS A 271 26.00 -0.72 -19.61
C CYS A 271 26.53 -0.35 -21.01
N ARG A 272 26.07 -1.00 -22.09
CA ARG A 272 26.32 -0.56 -23.47
C ARG A 272 25.26 0.42 -23.92
N GLY A 273 25.68 1.54 -24.52
CA GLY A 273 24.77 2.66 -24.85
C GLY A 273 24.74 3.70 -23.74
N ASP A 274 25.87 3.86 -23.06
CA ASP A 274 26.13 4.85 -22.03
C ASP A 274 26.53 6.21 -22.59
N VAL A 275 26.88 6.29 -23.87
CA VAL A 275 27.33 7.51 -24.54
C VAL A 275 26.16 8.15 -25.27
N ASP A 276 26.02 9.47 -25.15
CA ASP A 276 25.12 10.29 -25.97
C ASP A 276 25.77 10.49 -27.35
N ASN A 277 25.35 9.68 -28.32
CA ASN A 277 26.03 9.59 -29.61
C ASN A 277 25.50 10.62 -30.63
N ASP A 278 24.30 11.16 -30.46
CA ASP A 278 23.74 12.20 -31.33
C ASP A 278 23.73 13.62 -30.72
N GLY A 279 23.99 13.74 -29.42
CA GLY A 279 24.18 14.98 -28.70
C GLY A 279 22.89 15.64 -28.20
N ASP A 280 21.79 14.90 -28.00
CA ASP A 280 20.53 15.44 -27.48
C ASP A 280 20.44 15.50 -25.95
N GLY A 281 21.43 14.96 -25.25
CA GLY A 281 21.49 14.89 -23.80
C GLY A 281 20.84 13.63 -23.20
N TYR A 282 20.47 12.65 -24.02
CA TYR A 282 20.04 11.32 -23.62
C TYR A 282 21.02 10.27 -24.16
N CYS A 283 21.07 9.14 -23.46
CA CYS A 283 21.74 7.94 -23.93
C CYS A 283 20.73 6.79 -23.85
N PRO A 284 20.98 5.65 -24.52
CA PRO A 284 20.14 4.46 -24.39
C PRO A 284 19.87 4.01 -22.95
N ILE A 285 20.74 4.42 -22.01
CA ILE A 285 20.59 4.12 -20.59
C ILE A 285 20.12 5.30 -19.73
N GLY A 286 20.00 6.53 -20.21
CA GLY A 286 19.85 7.63 -19.26
C GLY A 286 19.74 9.01 -19.88
N ARG A 287 19.96 10.01 -19.02
CA ARG A 287 20.05 11.40 -19.40
C ARG A 287 21.36 11.98 -18.90
N ASP A 288 22.15 12.56 -19.79
CA ASP A 288 23.41 13.24 -19.47
C ASP A 288 23.09 14.56 -18.74
N LEU A 289 23.20 14.54 -17.41
CA LEU A 289 22.88 15.69 -16.57
C LEU A 289 24.05 16.65 -16.44
N ASN A 290 25.27 16.16 -16.69
CA ASN A 290 26.49 16.87 -16.37
C ASN A 290 27.23 17.39 -17.63
N GLY A 291 26.84 16.93 -18.82
CA GLY A 291 27.29 17.35 -20.13
C GLY A 291 28.65 16.78 -20.53
N ASP A 292 29.06 15.63 -19.98
CA ASP A 292 30.32 14.96 -20.33
C ASP A 292 30.19 13.91 -21.43
N GLY A 293 28.96 13.71 -21.95
CA GLY A 293 28.66 12.86 -23.10
C GLY A 293 28.50 11.39 -22.74
N ASP A 294 28.38 11.05 -21.46
CA ASP A 294 27.90 9.76 -21.01
C ASP A 294 26.79 9.90 -19.96
N CYS A 295 26.08 8.82 -19.69
CA CYS A 295 24.95 8.76 -18.76
C CYS A 295 25.29 7.85 -17.56
N LEU A 296 26.51 7.96 -17.05
CA LEU A 296 27.05 7.07 -16.00
C LEU A 296 27.12 7.72 -14.61
N ALA A 297 26.91 9.04 -14.49
CA ALA A 297 26.97 9.69 -13.20
C ALA A 297 25.75 9.34 -12.33
N VAL A 298 25.88 9.52 -11.01
CA VAL A 298 24.81 9.23 -10.06
C VAL A 298 23.54 10.02 -10.42
N GLY A 299 22.47 9.30 -10.71
CA GLY A 299 21.16 9.84 -11.09
C GLY A 299 20.93 10.03 -12.60
N GLU A 300 21.94 9.80 -13.45
CA GLU A 300 21.79 9.87 -14.91
C GLU A 300 21.07 8.66 -15.51
N PRO A 301 21.30 7.42 -15.05
CA PRO A 301 20.57 6.25 -15.56
C PRO A 301 19.06 6.28 -15.28
N GLU A 302 18.61 7.12 -14.33
CA GLU A 302 17.21 7.24 -13.91
C GLU A 302 16.42 8.30 -14.72
N GLY A 303 17.10 9.05 -15.59
CA GLY A 303 16.59 10.27 -16.21
C GLY A 303 15.75 10.12 -17.48
N GLY A 304 15.29 8.91 -17.82
CA GLY A 304 14.73 8.57 -19.13
C GLY A 304 15.71 7.74 -19.95
N PHE A 305 15.34 7.33 -21.17
CA PHE A 305 16.24 6.62 -22.07
C PHE A 305 16.01 7.06 -23.52
N ASP A 306 17.08 7.09 -24.28
CA ASP A 306 17.04 7.32 -25.72
C ASP A 306 16.69 6.01 -26.46
N CYS A 307 15.60 6.04 -27.21
CA CYS A 307 15.14 4.90 -28.01
C CYS A 307 15.81 4.83 -29.40
N ASP A 308 16.46 5.90 -29.89
CA ASP A 308 17.30 5.93 -31.09
C ASP A 308 18.46 6.96 -30.96
N ASP A 309 19.54 6.52 -30.33
CA ASP A 309 20.84 7.21 -30.07
C ASP A 309 21.67 7.56 -31.34
N THR A 310 20.97 7.71 -32.46
CA THR A 310 21.52 8.20 -33.72
C THR A 310 20.74 9.40 -34.26
N ARG A 311 19.70 9.84 -33.55
CA ARG A 311 18.71 10.83 -33.96
C ARG A 311 18.36 11.80 -32.83
N ILE A 312 18.96 12.99 -32.90
CA ILE A 312 18.72 14.13 -31.98
C ILE A 312 17.24 14.58 -31.82
N ASP A 313 16.35 14.08 -32.69
CA ASP A 313 14.92 14.36 -32.72
C ASP A 313 14.07 13.17 -32.20
N VAL A 314 14.69 12.22 -31.51
CA VAL A 314 14.06 11.04 -30.91
C VAL A 314 14.55 10.88 -29.48
N ASN A 315 13.85 11.45 -28.51
CA ASN A 315 14.18 11.35 -27.08
C ASN A 315 13.00 11.74 -26.18
N PRO A 316 13.05 11.43 -24.86
CA PRO A 316 11.96 11.70 -23.92
C PRO A 316 11.46 13.15 -23.82
N ASP A 317 12.22 14.14 -24.27
CA ASP A 317 11.82 15.56 -24.24
C ASP A 317 11.15 16.01 -25.56
N GLN A 318 11.06 15.15 -26.58
CA GLN A 318 10.41 15.48 -27.84
C GLN A 318 8.88 15.38 -27.74
N MET A 319 8.22 15.97 -28.73
CA MET A 319 6.79 15.77 -28.97
C MET A 319 6.63 14.75 -30.09
N GLU A 320 5.68 13.85 -29.94
CA GLU A 320 5.38 12.84 -30.95
C GLU A 320 5.01 13.46 -32.32
N MET A 321 5.67 12.99 -33.38
CA MET A 321 5.33 13.33 -34.75
C MET A 321 4.38 12.27 -35.30
N CYS A 322 3.09 12.54 -35.28
CA CYS A 322 2.01 11.57 -35.46
C CYS A 322 1.93 10.79 -36.79
N THR A 323 2.89 10.91 -37.71
CA THR A 323 2.86 10.28 -39.04
C THR A 323 4.20 9.78 -39.59
N ASP A 324 5.29 9.88 -38.83
CA ASP A 324 6.62 9.52 -39.34
C ASP A 324 7.03 8.06 -39.08
N GLY A 325 6.25 7.31 -38.31
CA GLY A 325 6.55 5.91 -37.99
C GLY A 325 7.45 5.71 -36.78
N VAL A 326 7.84 6.77 -36.08
CA VAL A 326 8.87 6.78 -35.04
C VAL A 326 8.25 7.20 -33.71
N ASP A 327 8.60 6.50 -32.64
CA ASP A 327 8.32 6.92 -31.25
C ASP A 327 9.30 8.05 -30.91
N ASN A 328 8.93 9.30 -31.19
CA ASN A 328 9.83 10.44 -31.04
C ASN A 328 10.06 10.79 -29.58
N ASP A 329 9.08 10.55 -28.71
CA ASP A 329 9.16 10.88 -27.27
C ASP A 329 9.56 9.68 -26.38
N CYS A 330 9.92 8.56 -27.00
CA CYS A 330 10.40 7.32 -26.36
C CYS A 330 9.49 6.79 -25.25
N ASN A 331 8.17 7.01 -25.34
CA ASN A 331 7.22 6.55 -24.33
C ASN A 331 6.70 5.12 -24.62
N GLY A 332 7.13 4.52 -25.73
CA GLY A 332 6.77 3.17 -26.17
C GLY A 332 5.60 3.12 -27.15
N LEU A 333 5.05 4.27 -27.54
CA LEU A 333 3.96 4.42 -28.49
C LEU A 333 4.45 5.28 -29.65
N ALA A 334 4.09 4.89 -30.87
CA ALA A 334 4.45 5.65 -32.07
C ALA A 334 3.18 6.03 -32.81
N ASP A 335 3.20 7.22 -33.39
CA ASP A 335 2.15 7.84 -34.19
C ASP A 335 0.78 7.79 -33.48
N PHE A 336 -0.24 7.28 -34.18
CA PHE A 336 -1.62 7.12 -33.72
C PHE A 336 -1.78 6.25 -32.46
N ARG A 337 -0.77 5.46 -32.07
CA ARG A 337 -0.84 4.71 -30.81
C ARG A 337 -0.56 5.61 -29.62
N ASP A 338 0.00 6.80 -29.85
CA ASP A 338 0.28 7.78 -28.84
C ASP A 338 -0.97 8.61 -28.49
N GLY A 339 -1.17 8.85 -27.19
CA GLY A 339 -2.31 9.64 -26.70
C GLY A 339 -2.24 11.12 -27.05
N ILE A 340 -1.04 11.68 -27.28
CA ILE A 340 -0.84 13.05 -27.76
C ILE A 340 -1.41 13.22 -29.17
N CYS A 341 -1.44 12.14 -29.96
CA CYS A 341 -1.92 12.15 -31.34
C CYS A 341 -3.43 11.94 -31.48
N ALA A 342 -4.17 11.66 -30.40
CA ALA A 342 -5.58 11.26 -30.46
C ALA A 342 -6.50 12.31 -31.12
N GLY A 343 -6.22 13.60 -30.99
CA GLY A 343 -7.10 14.65 -31.54
C GLY A 343 -6.98 14.88 -33.05
N PHE A 344 -6.04 14.21 -33.72
CA PHE A 344 -5.71 14.46 -35.12
C PHE A 344 -6.28 13.43 -36.09
N PHE A 345 -6.91 12.37 -35.59
CA PHE A 345 -7.44 11.29 -36.40
C PHE A 345 -8.95 11.24 -36.29
N ASP A 346 -9.60 10.76 -37.35
CA ASP A 346 -11.03 10.49 -37.42
C ASP A 346 -11.27 9.07 -36.88
N GLY A 347 -11.54 8.99 -35.58
CA GLY A 347 -11.58 7.76 -34.81
C GLY A 347 -12.75 6.85 -35.17
N ASP A 348 -13.88 7.44 -35.56
CA ASP A 348 -15.12 6.73 -35.88
C ASP A 348 -15.47 6.68 -37.38
N GLY A 349 -14.76 7.46 -38.20
CA GLY A 349 -14.80 7.42 -39.66
C GLY A 349 -15.90 8.29 -40.27
N ASP A 350 -16.32 9.37 -39.61
CA ASP A 350 -17.37 10.26 -40.09
C ASP A 350 -16.88 11.49 -40.89
N GLY A 351 -15.56 11.70 -40.91
CA GLY A 351 -14.87 12.76 -41.63
C GLY A 351 -14.54 13.98 -40.78
N HIS A 352 -14.77 13.94 -39.47
CA HIS A 352 -14.36 14.98 -38.53
C HIS A 352 -13.37 14.40 -37.51
N CYS A 353 -12.47 15.25 -37.01
CA CYS A 353 -11.58 14.89 -35.90
C CYS A 353 -11.77 15.91 -34.76
N PRO A 354 -11.32 15.61 -33.53
CA PRO A 354 -11.40 16.55 -32.40
C PRO A 354 -10.70 17.90 -32.65
N LEU A 355 -9.71 17.92 -33.55
CA LEU A 355 -8.95 19.12 -33.91
C LEU A 355 -9.08 19.52 -35.38
N GLY A 356 -9.97 18.92 -36.17
CA GLY A 356 -10.04 19.22 -37.59
C GLY A 356 -11.16 18.55 -38.39
N VAL A 357 -11.04 18.59 -39.71
CA VAL A 357 -11.95 17.96 -40.67
C VAL A 357 -11.13 17.22 -41.72
N ASP A 358 -11.40 15.93 -41.92
CA ASP A 358 -10.74 15.07 -42.91
C ASP A 358 -11.31 15.36 -44.30
N LEU A 359 -10.65 16.25 -45.06
CA LEU A 359 -11.12 16.70 -46.37
C LEU A 359 -10.74 15.72 -47.47
N ASN A 360 -9.68 14.94 -47.29
CA ASN A 360 -9.10 14.08 -48.31
C ASN A 360 -9.50 12.58 -48.13
N ARG A 361 -10.07 12.23 -46.98
CA ARG A 361 -10.53 10.91 -46.51
C ARG A 361 -9.43 9.88 -46.35
N ASP A 362 -8.28 10.29 -45.83
CA ASP A 362 -7.19 9.37 -45.48
C ASP A 362 -7.17 8.98 -43.99
N GLY A 363 -8.09 9.53 -43.20
CA GLY A 363 -8.34 9.17 -41.81
C GLY A 363 -7.64 10.08 -40.80
N ASP A 364 -6.94 11.12 -41.23
CA ASP A 364 -6.37 12.14 -40.37
C ASP A 364 -6.80 13.56 -40.75
N CYS A 365 -6.58 14.51 -39.85
CA CYS A 365 -6.92 15.93 -40.01
C CYS A 365 -5.68 16.82 -39.92
N ILE A 366 -4.51 16.33 -40.35
CA ILE A 366 -3.25 17.07 -40.23
C ILE A 366 -2.76 17.70 -41.52
N ASP A 367 -3.41 17.43 -42.65
CA ASP A 367 -3.03 18.01 -43.93
C ASP A 367 -3.25 19.53 -43.99
N GLU A 368 -2.64 20.16 -44.99
CA GLU A 368 -2.75 21.59 -45.21
C GLU A 368 -4.21 22.01 -45.45
N GLY A 369 -4.84 22.55 -44.41
CA GLY A 369 -6.20 23.09 -44.43
C GLY A 369 -7.25 22.25 -43.70
N GLU A 370 -6.86 21.14 -43.07
CA GLU A 370 -7.76 20.25 -42.31
C GLU A 370 -7.82 20.58 -40.82
N MET A 371 -6.78 21.23 -40.29
CA MET A 371 -6.72 21.68 -38.90
C MET A 371 -7.75 22.79 -38.56
N GLY A 372 -8.51 22.58 -37.50
CA GLY A 372 -9.57 23.44 -36.98
C GLY A 372 -10.88 23.33 -37.76
N GLY A 373 -11.78 24.30 -37.58
CA GLY A 373 -13.07 24.31 -38.27
C GLY A 373 -14.20 23.69 -37.45
N ALA A 374 -15.04 22.91 -38.11
CA ALA A 374 -16.15 22.20 -37.49
C ALA A 374 -15.60 20.87 -36.97
N VAL A 375 -15.26 20.82 -35.68
CA VAL A 375 -14.56 19.70 -35.06
C VAL A 375 -15.54 18.69 -34.48
N ASP A 376 -15.10 17.46 -34.39
CA ASP A 376 -15.85 16.40 -33.73
C ASP A 376 -15.85 16.59 -32.20
N CYS A 377 -17.02 16.47 -31.59
CA CYS A 377 -17.23 16.53 -30.16
C CYS A 377 -17.26 15.14 -29.48
N ASP A 378 -17.44 14.05 -30.23
CA ASP A 378 -17.33 12.66 -29.79
C ASP A 378 -16.77 11.73 -30.89
N ASP A 379 -15.45 11.72 -31.00
CA ASP A 379 -14.62 10.93 -31.94
C ASP A 379 -14.63 9.41 -31.70
N THR A 380 -15.68 8.92 -31.05
CA THR A 380 -15.93 7.49 -30.82
C THR A 380 -17.25 7.01 -31.42
N GLU A 381 -18.11 7.91 -31.91
CA GLU A 381 -19.46 7.63 -32.36
C GLU A 381 -19.79 8.41 -33.64
N MET A 382 -19.71 7.74 -34.80
CA MET A 382 -19.89 8.33 -36.15
C MET A 382 -21.22 9.05 -36.44
N THR A 383 -22.13 9.06 -35.47
CA THR A 383 -23.41 9.76 -35.51
C THR A 383 -23.38 11.10 -34.80
N ILE A 384 -22.26 11.44 -34.15
CA ILE A 384 -22.05 12.68 -33.41
C ILE A 384 -20.96 13.46 -34.14
N SER A 385 -21.34 14.46 -34.92
CA SER A 385 -20.39 15.38 -35.56
C SER A 385 -21.09 16.59 -36.17
N PRO A 386 -20.34 17.63 -36.56
CA PRO A 386 -20.89 18.82 -37.24
C PRO A 386 -21.66 18.60 -38.54
N SER A 387 -21.67 17.37 -39.05
CA SER A 387 -22.43 17.00 -40.23
C SER A 387 -23.66 16.13 -39.92
N ALA A 388 -23.80 15.68 -38.67
CA ALA A 388 -24.97 14.99 -38.18
C ALA A 388 -26.15 15.96 -38.02
N GLY A 389 -27.32 15.41 -37.71
CA GLY A 389 -28.48 16.20 -37.32
C GLY A 389 -28.85 15.83 -35.89
N GLU A 390 -29.32 16.82 -35.14
CA GLU A 390 -29.61 16.66 -33.71
C GLU A 390 -30.70 15.62 -33.45
N ASN A 391 -30.44 14.70 -32.52
CA ASN A 391 -31.45 13.80 -32.00
C ASN A 391 -32.05 14.36 -30.70
N CYS A 392 -33.16 15.08 -30.89
CA CYS A 392 -33.95 15.75 -29.87
C CYS A 392 -34.46 14.87 -28.71
N THR A 393 -34.33 13.54 -28.81
CA THR A 393 -34.76 12.59 -27.77
C THR A 393 -33.64 12.14 -26.85
N ASN A 394 -32.38 12.46 -27.18
CA ASN A 394 -31.23 12.14 -26.37
C ASN A 394 -30.75 13.39 -25.59
N THR A 395 -29.60 13.27 -24.94
CA THR A 395 -28.98 14.37 -24.17
C THR A 395 -27.58 14.71 -24.67
N SER A 396 -27.22 14.23 -25.86
CA SER A 396 -25.95 14.52 -26.52
C SER A 396 -26.09 15.81 -27.32
N ASP A 397 -24.96 16.38 -27.70
CA ASP A 397 -24.84 17.41 -28.74
C ASP A 397 -24.45 16.62 -29.99
N ASP A 398 -25.42 16.12 -30.75
CA ASP A 398 -25.13 15.20 -31.85
C ASP A 398 -24.56 15.95 -33.06
N ASP A 399 -24.88 17.23 -33.24
CA ASP A 399 -24.36 18.04 -34.33
C ASP A 399 -23.20 18.97 -33.95
N CYS A 400 -22.70 18.85 -32.71
CA CYS A 400 -21.53 19.56 -32.19
C CYS A 400 -21.59 21.09 -32.35
N ASP A 401 -22.79 21.70 -32.35
CA ASP A 401 -22.97 23.15 -32.45
C ASP A 401 -22.92 23.86 -31.08
N GLY A 402 -22.96 23.07 -30.00
CA GLY A 402 -22.85 23.50 -28.61
C GLY A 402 -24.17 23.61 -27.86
N ASP A 403 -25.30 23.44 -28.53
CA ASP A 403 -26.61 23.23 -27.92
C ASP A 403 -26.90 21.71 -27.77
N VAL A 404 -27.88 21.34 -26.96
CA VAL A 404 -28.21 19.91 -26.72
C VAL A 404 -29.71 19.71 -26.73
N SER A 405 -30.16 18.61 -27.31
CA SER A 405 -31.53 18.11 -27.16
C SER A 405 -32.57 19.20 -27.52
N LEU A 406 -33.63 19.33 -26.73
CA LEU A 406 -34.72 20.31 -26.94
C LEU A 406 -34.30 21.78 -26.82
N ALA A 407 -33.09 22.08 -26.36
CA ALA A 407 -32.57 23.45 -26.38
C ALA A 407 -32.02 23.83 -27.77
N ASP A 408 -31.75 22.83 -28.61
CA ASP A 408 -31.25 23.00 -29.96
C ASP A 408 -32.29 23.64 -30.88
N SER A 409 -31.83 24.50 -31.79
CA SER A 409 -32.66 25.14 -32.79
C SER A 409 -33.24 24.18 -33.82
N ASP A 410 -32.57 23.06 -34.08
CA ASP A 410 -33.02 21.99 -34.97
C ASP A 410 -34.16 21.15 -34.34
N CYS A 411 -34.38 21.30 -33.03
CA CYS A 411 -35.44 20.63 -32.28
C CYS A 411 -36.73 21.43 -32.10
N ALA A 412 -36.90 22.55 -32.82
CA ALA A 412 -38.02 23.50 -32.64
C ALA A 412 -39.44 22.92 -32.79
N GLY A 413 -39.63 21.72 -33.35
CA GLY A 413 -40.94 21.06 -33.50
C GLY A 413 -41.35 20.13 -32.35
N PHE A 414 -40.48 19.94 -31.36
CA PHE A 414 -40.70 19.02 -30.24
C PHE A 414 -41.28 19.69 -28.99
N LEU A 415 -41.21 21.02 -28.83
CA LEU A 415 -41.76 21.71 -27.67
C LEU A 415 -43.23 22.08 -27.89
N ASP A 416 -44.06 21.90 -26.87
CA ASP A 416 -45.41 22.49 -26.79
C ASP A 416 -45.29 23.95 -26.33
N LEU A 417 -45.23 24.89 -27.28
CA LEU A 417 -44.90 26.28 -26.99
C LEU A 417 -46.10 27.08 -26.44
N ASP A 418 -47.32 26.64 -26.67
CA ASP A 418 -48.54 27.33 -26.26
C ASP A 418 -49.30 26.66 -25.10
N GLY A 419 -48.92 25.43 -24.74
CA GLY A 419 -49.40 24.67 -23.60
C GLY A 419 -50.71 23.92 -23.84
N ASP A 420 -51.09 23.66 -25.10
CA ASP A 420 -52.30 22.90 -25.44
C ASP A 420 -52.11 21.38 -25.53
N ARG A 421 -50.85 20.95 -25.40
CA ARG A 421 -50.34 19.58 -25.37
C ARG A 421 -50.11 18.95 -26.74
N TYR A 422 -50.25 19.69 -27.83
CA TYR A 422 -49.86 19.23 -29.15
C TYR A 422 -48.58 19.96 -29.54
N CYS A 423 -47.59 19.21 -30.04
CA CYS A 423 -46.42 19.81 -30.68
C CYS A 423 -46.50 19.51 -32.18
N PHE A 424 -45.64 20.15 -32.97
CA PHE A 424 -45.59 19.89 -34.41
C PHE A 424 -45.37 18.41 -34.78
N VAL A 425 -44.66 17.65 -33.94
CA VAL A 425 -44.33 16.24 -34.18
C VAL A 425 -45.25 15.24 -33.48
N GLY A 426 -46.15 15.68 -32.59
CA GLY A 426 -46.83 14.74 -31.70
C GLY A 426 -47.76 15.33 -30.65
N PHE A 427 -48.00 14.55 -29.59
CA PHE A 427 -48.87 14.92 -28.48
C PHE A 427 -48.24 14.57 -27.13
N ASP A 428 -48.08 15.60 -26.29
CA ASP A 428 -47.54 15.54 -24.94
C ASP A 428 -48.53 14.80 -24.00
N MET A 429 -48.26 13.51 -23.78
CA MET A 429 -49.08 12.63 -22.96
C MET A 429 -48.81 12.84 -21.47
N ASN A 430 -47.55 13.10 -21.11
CA ASN A 430 -47.08 13.09 -19.73
C ASN A 430 -47.15 14.50 -19.05
N ARG A 431 -47.30 15.56 -19.84
CA ARG A 431 -47.38 16.99 -19.52
C ARG A 431 -46.10 17.63 -18.99
N ASP A 432 -44.96 17.26 -19.53
CA ASP A 432 -43.68 17.90 -19.22
C ASP A 432 -43.31 19.03 -20.19
N GLY A 433 -44.07 19.23 -21.27
CA GLY A 433 -43.97 20.37 -22.17
C GLY A 433 -43.22 20.10 -23.47
N ASP A 434 -42.97 18.83 -23.79
CA ASP A 434 -42.44 18.41 -25.09
C ASP A 434 -43.09 17.11 -25.59
N CYS A 435 -42.80 16.76 -26.84
CA CYS A 435 -43.29 15.57 -27.52
C CYS A 435 -42.14 14.64 -27.94
N ALA A 436 -40.99 14.68 -27.26
CA ALA A 436 -39.81 13.84 -27.56
C ALA A 436 -39.86 12.48 -26.85
N ASP A 437 -40.90 12.25 -26.06
CA ASP A 437 -41.03 11.07 -25.23
C ASP A 437 -41.49 9.83 -26.02
N PRO A 438 -41.04 8.61 -25.65
CA PRO A 438 -41.40 7.40 -26.39
C PRO A 438 -42.92 7.18 -26.50
N GLY A 439 -43.44 7.33 -27.72
CA GLY A 439 -44.86 7.15 -28.06
C GLY A 439 -45.66 8.44 -28.18
N GLU A 440 -45.03 9.60 -28.01
CA GLU A 440 -45.62 10.93 -28.21
C GLU A 440 -45.41 11.42 -29.65
N GLU A 441 -44.32 11.00 -30.29
CA GLU A 441 -43.98 11.27 -31.69
C GLU A 441 -44.81 10.46 -32.72
N GLY A 442 -45.12 11.07 -33.86
CA GLY A 442 -45.61 10.37 -35.06
C GLY A 442 -47.09 9.95 -35.03
N GLY A 443 -47.90 10.54 -34.15
CA GLY A 443 -49.35 10.39 -34.15
C GLY A 443 -50.03 11.16 -35.30
N GLU A 444 -51.26 10.77 -35.68
CA GLU A 444 -52.09 11.52 -36.65
C GLU A 444 -52.68 12.83 -36.06
N ALA A 445 -52.17 13.29 -34.92
CA ALA A 445 -52.64 14.47 -34.23
C ALA A 445 -51.43 15.33 -33.89
N THR A 446 -51.10 16.26 -34.80
CA THR A 446 -49.99 17.21 -34.74
C THR A 446 -50.51 18.64 -34.69
N ASP A 447 -49.79 19.53 -34.03
CA ASP A 447 -50.09 20.96 -34.07
C ASP A 447 -49.57 21.62 -35.36
N CYS A 448 -50.44 22.36 -36.03
CA CYS A 448 -50.10 23.12 -37.23
C CYS A 448 -49.75 24.60 -36.95
N ASP A 449 -49.99 25.10 -35.74
CA ASP A 449 -49.59 26.43 -35.23
C ASP A 449 -49.29 26.38 -33.72
N ASP A 450 -48.11 25.84 -33.38
CA ASP A 450 -47.54 25.68 -32.01
C ASP A 450 -47.44 27.00 -31.19
N MET A 451 -47.79 28.15 -31.78
CA MET A 451 -47.84 29.42 -31.07
C MET A 451 -49.26 29.79 -30.60
N ASN A 452 -50.25 28.95 -30.83
CA ASN A 452 -51.66 29.26 -30.67
C ASN A 452 -52.50 28.07 -30.19
N ALA A 453 -52.68 27.99 -28.87
CA ALA A 453 -53.39 26.92 -28.14
C ALA A 453 -54.86 26.68 -28.52
N SER A 454 -55.38 27.45 -29.48
CA SER A 454 -56.71 27.29 -30.07
C SER A 454 -56.69 26.60 -31.43
N VAL A 455 -55.53 26.16 -31.92
CA VAL A 455 -55.31 25.47 -33.19
C VAL A 455 -54.69 24.12 -32.86
N ASN A 456 -55.49 23.05 -32.88
CA ASN A 456 -54.99 21.69 -32.66
C ASN A 456 -56.02 20.63 -33.09
N PRO A 457 -55.62 19.36 -33.24
CA PRO A 457 -56.46 18.26 -33.76
C PRO A 457 -57.74 17.93 -32.97
N THR A 458 -57.96 18.52 -31.79
CA THR A 458 -59.18 18.29 -31.00
C THR A 458 -60.15 19.44 -31.04
N VAL A 459 -59.77 20.55 -31.68
CA VAL A 459 -60.64 21.69 -31.91
C VAL A 459 -61.73 21.30 -32.91
N VAL A 460 -62.93 21.84 -32.71
CA VAL A 460 -64.05 21.63 -33.65
C VAL A 460 -64.09 22.81 -34.60
N GLU A 461 -63.91 22.57 -35.91
CA GLU A 461 -64.09 23.60 -36.94
C GLU A 461 -65.45 24.31 -36.76
N ALA A 462 -65.40 25.61 -36.46
CA ALA A 462 -66.58 26.41 -36.24
C ALA A 462 -67.05 27.07 -37.55
N CYS A 463 -67.61 26.29 -38.48
CA CYS A 463 -68.15 26.86 -39.73
C CYS A 463 -69.39 27.74 -39.45
N THR A 464 -69.43 28.96 -39.97
CA THR A 464 -70.69 29.69 -40.04
C THR A 464 -71.57 29.09 -41.16
N ALA A 465 -72.89 29.29 -41.07
CA ALA A 465 -73.84 28.75 -42.06
C ALA A 465 -73.61 29.26 -43.51
N ALA A 466 -72.72 30.24 -43.71
CA ALA A 466 -72.33 30.75 -45.02
C ALA A 466 -71.14 30.01 -45.66
N GLU A 467 -70.33 29.28 -44.89
CA GLU A 467 -69.07 28.68 -45.35
C GLU A 467 -69.20 27.18 -45.70
N LEU A 468 -70.31 26.54 -45.29
CA LEU A 468 -70.61 25.11 -45.49
C LEU A 468 -70.82 24.64 -46.96
N MET A 469 -70.74 25.52 -47.96
CA MET A 469 -71.05 25.15 -49.36
C MET A 469 -69.83 25.00 -50.28
N THR A 470 -68.60 25.23 -49.80
CA THR A 470 -67.41 25.18 -50.69
C THR A 470 -66.13 24.54 -50.11
N CYS A 471 -66.07 24.09 -48.86
CA CYS A 471 -64.83 23.51 -48.31
C CYS A 471 -64.91 21.98 -48.18
N GLY A 472 -63.83 21.30 -48.58
CA GLY A 472 -63.37 20.12 -47.84
C GLY A 472 -62.10 20.56 -47.13
N VAL A 473 -62.23 21.01 -45.88
CA VAL A 473 -61.22 21.69 -45.03
C VAL A 473 -61.10 23.21 -45.28
N MET A 474 -61.17 23.98 -44.19
CA MET A 474 -61.07 25.44 -43.97
C MET A 474 -62.36 26.14 -43.52
N CYS A 475 -62.53 26.29 -42.19
CA CYS A 475 -63.31 27.36 -41.50
C CYS A 475 -62.76 27.59 -40.06
N THR A 476 -62.08 28.70 -39.70
CA THR A 476 -62.58 30.09 -39.64
C THR A 476 -61.57 31.13 -40.19
N ASN A 477 -62.04 32.28 -40.72
CA ASN A 477 -61.19 33.35 -41.28
C ASN A 477 -60.22 32.96 -42.44
N GLY A 478 -60.27 31.71 -42.92
CA GLY A 478 -59.37 31.18 -43.93
C GLY A 478 -58.12 30.48 -43.36
N VAL A 479 -58.16 30.08 -42.09
CA VAL A 479 -57.14 29.28 -41.40
C VAL A 479 -57.74 27.92 -41.04
N ASP A 480 -56.91 26.88 -41.06
CA ASP A 480 -57.21 25.52 -40.63
C ASP A 480 -56.95 25.46 -39.12
N ASP A 481 -58.02 25.30 -38.33
CA ASP A 481 -57.98 25.38 -36.87
C ASP A 481 -57.92 23.98 -36.22
N ASP A 482 -58.12 22.89 -36.99
CA ASP A 482 -58.11 21.49 -36.51
C ASP A 482 -57.06 20.60 -37.20
N CYS A 483 -56.23 21.15 -38.08
CA CYS A 483 -55.02 20.52 -38.61
C CYS A 483 -55.26 19.19 -39.36
N ASP A 484 -56.40 19.02 -40.06
CA ASP A 484 -56.81 17.83 -40.85
C ASP A 484 -56.64 17.97 -42.38
#